data_AF-A0A1R1LZ57-F1
#
_entry.id   AF-A0A1R1LZ57-F1
#
_cell.length_a   1.000
_cell.length_b   1.000
_cell.length_c   1.000
_cell.angle_alpha   90.00
_cell.angle_beta   90.00
_cell.angle_gamma   90.00
#
_symmetry.space_group_name_H-M   'P 1'
#
loop_
_entity.id
_entity.type
_entity.pdbx_description
1 polymer ?
#
loop_
_entity_poly.entity_id
_entity_poly.type
_entity_poly.pdbx_seq_one_letter_code
_entity_poly.pdbx_strand_id
1 'polypeptide(L)' 'MNLEHLSSKMRLDMNHLLYEQRTQRLNSKEFEERFKYLASGYCSLVGADDLQAVEMMVKNYKNQFHLQ' A
#
# COMPACT_ATOMS: atom_id res chain seq x y z
N MET A 1 -10.87 -9.05 -10.47
CA MET A 1 -9.73 -9.48 -9.62
C MET A 1 -10.32 -9.90 -8.28
N ASN A 2 -9.95 -11.05 -7.70
CA ASN A 2 -10.47 -11.41 -6.38
C ASN A 2 -9.60 -10.78 -5.27
N LEU A 3 -10.17 -10.58 -4.07
CA LEU A 3 -9.49 -9.95 -2.94
C LEU A 3 -8.19 -10.67 -2.52
N GLU A 4 -8.13 -11.99 -2.66
CA GLU A 4 -6.96 -12.79 -2.30
C GLU A 4 -5.75 -12.44 -3.18
N HIS A 5 -5.93 -12.39 -4.49
CA HIS A 5 -4.88 -11.98 -5.44
C HIS A 5 -4.48 -10.53 -5.21
N LEU A 6 -5.45 -9.64 -4.97
CA LEU A 6 -5.19 -8.23 -4.69
C LEU A 6 -4.34 -8.07 -3.42
N SER A 7 -4.70 -8.77 -2.34
CA SER A 7 -3.98 -8.73 -1.07
C SER A 7 -2.53 -9.23 -1.19
N SER A 8 -2.31 -10.26 -2.01
CA SER A 8 -0.98 -10.81 -2.28
C SER A 8 -0.12 -9.82 -3.06
N LYS A 9 -0.69 -9.21 -4.11
CA LYS A 9 -0.01 -8.18 -4.90
C LYS A 9 0.33 -6.95 -4.06
N MET A 10 -0.63 -6.47 -3.27
CA MET A 10 -0.47 -5.32 -2.39
C MET A 10 0.65 -5.57 -1.36
N ARG A 11 0.73 -6.77 -0.78
CA ARG A 11 1.81 -7.15 0.13
C ARG A 11 3.18 -7.08 -0.53
N LEU A 12 3.30 -7.57 -1.77
CA LEU A 12 4.56 -7.51 -2.51
C LEU A 12 4.98 -6.06 -2.79
N ASP A 13 4.06 -5.23 -3.28
CA ASP A 13 4.34 -3.83 -3.58
C ASP A 13 4.74 -3.04 -2.32
N MET A 14 4.02 -3.25 -1.21
CA MET A 14 4.31 -2.59 0.07
C MET A 14 5.65 -3.05 0.67
N ASN A 15 5.98 -4.33 0.59
CA ASN A 15 7.29 -4.85 1.02
C ASN A 15 8.43 -4.29 0.16
N HIS A 16 8.23 -4.19 -1.15
CA HIS A 16 9.21 -3.60 -2.05
C HIS A 16 9.44 -2.12 -1.72
N LEU A 17 8.36 -1.35 -1.49
CA LEU A 17 8.46 0.05 -1.11
C LEU A 17 9.26 0.24 0.20
N LEU A 18 9.01 -0.60 1.21
CA LEU A 18 9.76 -0.58 2.47
C LEU A 18 11.25 -0.92 2.26
N TYR A 19 11.54 -1.88 1.38
CA TYR A 19 12.91 -2.24 1.03
C TYR A 19 13.65 -1.07 0.35
N GLU A 20 12.99 -0.35 -0.56
CA GLU A 20 13.58 0.84 -1.21
C GLU A 20 13.90 1.96 -0.19
N GLN A 21 13.03 2.17 0.80
CA GLN A 21 13.30 3.13 1.89
C GLN A 21 14.49 2.69 2.75
N ARG A 22 14.55 1.41 3.15
CA ARG A 22 15.63 0.85 3.98
C ARG A 22 16.99 0.89 3.29
N THR A 23 17.00 0.74 1.97
CA THR A 23 18.21 0.83 1.14
C THR A 23 18.55 2.27 0.71
N GLN A 24 17.87 3.27 1.28
CA GLN A 24 18.05 4.69 1.00
C GLN A 24 17.86 5.05 -0.48
N ARG A 25 17.13 4.23 -1.25
CA ARG A 25 16.72 4.54 -2.63
C ARG A 25 15.54 5.50 -2.68
N LEU A 26 14.84 5.65 -1.56
CA LEU A 26 13.77 6.63 -1.36
C LEU A 26 14.01 7.41 -0.09
N ASN A 27 13.89 8.73 -0.17
CA ASN A 27 13.74 9.56 1.00
C ASN A 27 12.31 9.45 1.56
N SER A 28 12.08 9.97 2.77
CA SER A 28 10.78 9.86 3.45
C SER A 28 9.62 10.46 2.66
N LYS A 29 9.85 11.56 1.94
CA LYS A 29 8.82 12.22 1.13
C LYS A 29 8.46 11.36 -0.08
N GLU A 30 9.45 10.84 -0.80
CA GLU A 30 9.22 9.95 -1.95
C GLU A 30 8.52 8.65 -1.54
N PHE A 31 8.87 8.11 -0.37
CA PHE A 31 8.21 6.94 0.20
C PHE A 31 6.72 7.21 0.45
N GLU A 32 6.39 8.33 1.12
CA GLU A 32 5.01 8.71 1.37
C GLU A 32 4.21 8.94 0.10
N GLU A 33 4.79 9.61 -0.90
CA GLU A 33 4.15 9.85 -2.20
C GLU A 33 3.87 8.54 -2.93
N ARG A 34 4.85 7.62 -2.99
CA ARG A 34 4.67 6.29 -3.60
C ARG A 34 3.66 5.45 -2.83
N PHE A 35 3.67 5.49 -1.49
CA PHE A 35 2.68 4.80 -0.67
C PHE A 35 1.26 5.30 -0.99
N LYS A 36 1.05 6.63 -1.04
CA LYS A 36 -0.25 7.23 -1.38
C LYS A 36 -0.69 6.83 -2.78
N TYR A 37 0.23 6.83 -3.75
CA TYR A 37 -0.06 6.39 -5.12
C TYR A 37 -0.52 4.93 -5.18
N LEU A 38 0.21 4.02 -4.54
CA LEU A 38 -0.16 2.60 -4.47
C LEU A 38 -1.51 2.41 -3.78
N ALA A 39 -1.70 3.04 -2.60
CA ALA A 39 -2.94 2.95 -1.84
C ALA A 39 -4.15 3.40 -2.64
N SER A 40 -4.07 4.57 -3.30
CA SER A 40 -5.13 5.06 -4.18
C SER A 40 -5.39 4.11 -5.34
N GLY A 41 -4.34 3.57 -5.96
CA GLY A 41 -4.47 2.59 -7.05
C GLY A 41 -5.24 1.35 -6.61
N TYR A 42 -4.91 0.80 -5.44
CA TYR A 42 -5.61 -0.36 -4.89
C TYR A 42 -7.09 -0.10 -4.58
N CYS A 43 -7.42 1.06 -4.00
CA CYS A 43 -8.82 1.44 -3.76
C CYS A 43 -9.61 1.62 -5.06
N SER A 44 -8.98 2.12 -6.13
CA SER A 44 -9.64 2.28 -7.44
C SER A 44 -9.84 0.97 -8.22
N LEU A 45 -9.15 -0.11 -7.84
CA LEU A 45 -9.24 -1.42 -8.52
C LEU A 45 -10.41 -2.29 -8.02
N VAL A 46 -11.09 -1.89 -6.95
CA VAL A 46 -12.15 -2.67 -6.30
C VAL A 46 -13.50 -1.96 -6.35
N GLY A 47 -14.57 -2.75 -6.29
CA GLY A 47 -15.94 -2.24 -6.15
C GLY A 47 -16.25 -1.84 -4.70
N ALA A 48 -17.45 -1.29 -4.49
CA ALA A 48 -17.90 -0.82 -3.18
C ALA A 48 -17.88 -1.91 -2.09
N ASP A 49 -18.22 -3.16 -2.45
CA ASP A 49 -18.28 -4.28 -1.52
C ASP A 49 -16.90 -4.64 -0.91
N ASP A 50 -15.84 -4.43 -1.69
CA ASP A 50 -14.46 -4.79 -1.33
C ASP A 50 -13.63 -3.58 -0.86
N LEU A 51 -14.11 -2.35 -1.11
CA LEU A 51 -13.40 -1.12 -0.82
C LEU A 51 -13.01 -1.01 0.65
N GLN A 52 -13.93 -1.29 1.57
CA GLN A 52 -13.68 -1.19 3.00
C GLN A 52 -12.56 -2.15 3.46
N ALA A 53 -12.48 -3.35 2.87
CA ALA A 53 -11.43 -4.30 3.16
C ALA A 53 -10.06 -3.79 2.68
N VAL A 54 -10.01 -3.19 1.49
CA VAL A 54 -8.79 -2.58 0.94
C VAL A 54 -8.34 -1.37 1.76
N GLU A 55 -9.24 -0.48 2.14
CA GLU A 55 -8.94 0.66 3.01
C GLU A 55 -8.37 0.22 4.36
N MET A 56 -8.90 -0.86 4.92
CA MET A 56 -8.39 -1.43 6.17
C MET A 56 -6.98 -2.00 6.00
N MET A 57 -6.70 -2.68 4.89
CA MET A 57 -5.34 -3.13 4.56
C MET A 57 -4.37 -1.95 4.41
N VAL A 58 -4.77 -0.90 3.69
CA VAL A 58 -3.97 0.34 3.54
C VAL A 58 -3.67 0.94 4.91
N LYS A 59 -4.68 1.06 5.78
CA LYS A 59 -4.52 1.58 7.14
C LYS A 59 -3.54 0.75 7.97
N ASN A 60 -3.59 -0.57 7.85
CA ASN A 60 -2.64 -1.46 8.54
C ASN A 60 -1.20 -1.22 8.09
N TYR A 61 -0.96 -1.06 6.78
CA TYR A 61 0.39 -0.71 6.29
C TYR A 61 0.81 0.68 6.74
N LYS A 62 -0.10 1.68 6.71
CA LYS A 62 0.19 3.04 7.21
C LYS A 62 0.72 2.99 8.66
N ASN A 63 0.07 2.20 9.51
CA ASN A 63 0.47 2.00 10.90
C ASN A 63 1.80 1.25 11.04
N GLN A 64 2.01 0.18 10.25
CA GLN A 64 3.27 -0.58 10.25
C GLN A 64 4.47 0.26 9.80
N PHE A 65 4.24 1.21 8.89
CA PHE A 65 5.26 2.11 8.38
C PHE A 65 5.44 3.38 9.22
N HIS A 66 4.67 3.54 10.30
CA HIS A 66 4.69 4.73 11.17
C HIS A 66 4.45 6.05 10.42
N LEU A 67 3.64 6.01 9.36
CA LEU A 67 3.27 7.19 8.59
C LEU A 67 2.25 8.04 9.37
N GLN A 68 2.46 9.36 9.41
CA GLN A 68 1.57 10.31 10.08
C GLN A 68 0.34 10.66 9.22
#